data_AF-A0A7C6ZUP2-F1
#
_entry.id   AF-A0A7C6ZUP2-F1
#
_cell.length_a   1.000
_cell.length_b   1.000
_cell.length_c   1.000
_cell.angle_alpha   90.00
_cell.angle_beta   90.00
_cell.angle_gamma   90.00
#
_symmetry.space_group_name_H-M   'P 1'
#
loop_
_entity.id
_entity.type
_entity.pdbx_description
1 polymer ?
#
loop_
_entity_poly.entity_id
_entity_poly.type
_entity_poly.pdbx_seq_one_letter_code
_entity_poly.pdbx_strand_id
1 'polypeptide(L)'
;MQVELLALTQRNPALTADTVAGIGDLATIFAGQSTYPEAIMEFAGRVCYRSTARMGTAPEFIAARVREGHEDIIEHVVVTVRVTNSVEPLYWRTRNRHCEVTDVGANTWIVSGNTRVWLDFFRHGVALEALPILKAVAPSVFAEFESEEWRLRDWEIERLGEGMQHQSPLSTLHSPIFPSLLPVQLGPMRVTLLGYTRPLLDDPSLLVDHGAATFFFEGISRTCTHQLVRHRLASFSQESQRYVELSKGGWQAVIPPAVAENAEAMAELTEFWRIAEEKYARLRALGIRKEDARFLLPNAAETRIVTTMNFAAWQHFLWLRAVDKAAQWEIRALGQEVLKMLYTIAPEVFAEHWRVYQEQFQ
;
A
#
# COMPACT_ATOMS: atom_id res chain seq x y z
N MET A 1 -22.77 -22.07 -2.10
CA MET A 1 -21.41 -21.50 -2.26
C MET A 1 -20.64 -21.69 -0.97
N GLN A 2 -19.37 -22.08 -1.02
CA GLN A 2 -18.49 -22.09 0.15
C GLN A 2 -17.34 -21.13 -0.11
N VAL A 3 -16.93 -20.37 0.91
CA VAL A 3 -15.85 -19.38 0.81
C VAL A 3 -14.78 -19.71 1.85
N GLU A 4 -13.53 -19.78 1.42
CA GLU A 4 -12.35 -20.07 2.24
C GLU A 4 -11.34 -18.94 2.07
N LEU A 5 -10.75 -18.43 3.16
CA LEU A 5 -9.66 -17.46 3.10
C LEU A 5 -8.38 -18.15 2.61
N LEU A 6 -7.79 -17.68 1.50
CA LEU A 6 -6.50 -18.16 1.02
C LEU A 6 -5.33 -17.27 1.46
N ALA A 7 -5.52 -15.95 1.41
CA ALA A 7 -4.52 -15.00 1.87
C ALA A 7 -5.13 -13.63 2.14
N LEU A 8 -4.40 -12.84 2.92
CA LEU A 8 -4.64 -11.42 3.14
C LEU A 8 -3.31 -10.68 3.19
N THR A 9 -3.35 -9.34 3.11
CA THR A 9 -2.15 -8.52 3.30
C THR A 9 -1.58 -8.73 4.70
N GLN A 10 -0.51 -9.50 4.79
CA GLN A 10 0.24 -9.73 6.02
C GLN A 10 1.38 -8.73 6.16
N ARG A 11 1.80 -8.51 7.41
CA ARG A 11 2.95 -7.66 7.73
C ARG A 11 4.21 -8.19 7.08
N ASN A 12 5.05 -7.29 6.57
CA ASN A 12 6.44 -7.61 6.29
C ASN A 12 7.13 -8.12 7.57
N PRO A 13 7.60 -9.38 7.63
CA PRO A 13 8.16 -9.95 8.87
C PRO A 13 9.40 -9.21 9.38
N ALA A 14 10.11 -8.49 8.51
CA ALA A 14 11.24 -7.64 8.89
C ALA A 14 10.83 -6.32 9.54
N LEU A 15 9.54 -5.96 9.50
CA LEU A 15 9.00 -4.74 10.09
C LEU A 15 8.61 -4.99 11.55
N THR A 16 9.56 -4.75 12.45
CA THR A 16 9.38 -4.76 13.92
C THR A 16 9.62 -3.37 14.50
N ALA A 17 9.13 -3.13 15.73
CA ALA A 17 9.35 -1.86 16.43
C ALA A 17 10.85 -1.47 16.49
N ASP A 18 11.73 -2.45 16.68
CA ASP A 18 13.18 -2.22 16.75
C ASP A 18 13.76 -1.86 15.37
N THR A 19 13.38 -2.59 14.32
CA THR A 19 13.91 -2.37 12.96
C THR A 19 13.49 -1.04 12.35
N VAL A 20 12.40 -0.44 12.84
CA VAL A 20 11.91 0.86 12.38
C VAL A 20 12.19 1.98 13.38
N ALA A 21 12.83 1.68 14.51
CA ALA A 21 13.18 2.68 15.50
C ALA A 21 14.10 3.74 14.87
N GLY A 22 13.67 5.00 14.89
CA GLY A 22 14.41 6.11 14.28
C GLY A 22 14.21 6.29 12.77
N ILE A 23 13.40 5.43 12.10
CA ILE A 23 13.08 5.58 10.68
C ILE A 23 11.82 6.45 10.53
N GLY A 24 12.01 7.77 10.65
CA GLY A 24 10.92 8.75 10.51
C GLY A 24 9.76 8.47 11.48
N ASP A 25 8.53 8.48 10.97
CA ASP A 25 7.32 8.17 11.72
C ASP A 25 6.76 6.76 11.46
N LEU A 26 7.53 5.89 10.79
CA LEU A 26 7.11 4.54 10.43
C LEU A 26 6.74 3.69 11.66
N ALA A 27 7.45 3.87 12.78
CA ALA A 27 7.16 3.20 14.05
C ALA A 27 5.72 3.40 14.55
N THR A 28 5.07 4.50 14.16
CA THR A 28 3.69 4.81 14.58
C THR A 28 2.68 3.80 14.04
N ILE A 29 2.99 3.05 12.98
CA ILE A 29 2.10 2.01 12.45
C ILE A 29 1.74 0.96 13.51
N PHE A 30 2.62 0.71 14.48
CA PHE A 30 2.39 -0.25 15.56
C PHE A 30 1.50 0.27 16.70
N ALA A 31 1.10 1.55 16.67
CA ALA A 31 0.17 2.11 17.64
C ALA A 31 -1.30 1.86 17.26
N GLY A 32 -1.59 1.31 16.07
CA GLY A 32 -2.95 0.95 15.65
C GLY A 32 -3.64 0.02 16.66
N GLN A 33 -4.94 0.23 16.87
CA GLN A 33 -5.70 -0.44 17.95
C GLN A 33 -6.52 -1.66 17.47
N SER A 34 -6.42 -2.01 16.20
CA SER A 34 -7.19 -3.10 15.56
C SER A 34 -6.24 -4.12 14.91
N THR A 35 -6.64 -4.70 13.79
CA THR A 35 -5.82 -5.63 13.01
C THR A 35 -4.65 -4.90 12.32
N TYR A 36 -3.57 -5.62 11.99
CA TYR A 36 -2.47 -5.04 11.23
C TYR A 36 -2.89 -4.52 9.83
N PRO A 37 -3.78 -5.20 9.08
CA PRO A 37 -4.40 -4.62 7.90
C PRO A 37 -5.03 -3.24 8.14
N GLU A 38 -5.80 -3.06 9.21
CA GLU A 38 -6.37 -1.75 9.56
C GLU A 38 -5.30 -0.74 9.96
N ALA A 39 -4.21 -1.17 10.61
CA ALA A 39 -3.08 -0.30 10.89
C ALA A 39 -2.44 0.25 9.61
N ILE A 40 -2.35 -0.54 8.52
CA ILE A 40 -1.90 -0.05 7.21
C ILE A 40 -2.86 1.03 6.67
N MET A 41 -4.18 0.79 6.75
CA MET A 41 -5.19 1.73 6.24
C MET A 41 -5.19 3.06 7.01
N GLU A 42 -5.14 2.98 8.35
CA GLU A 42 -5.04 4.15 9.21
C GLU A 42 -3.74 4.91 8.93
N PHE A 43 -2.61 4.20 8.81
CA PHE A 43 -1.33 4.80 8.48
C PHE A 43 -1.37 5.52 7.13
N ALA A 44 -1.88 4.87 6.08
CA ALA A 44 -2.05 5.46 4.76
C ALA A 44 -2.91 6.73 4.80
N GLY A 45 -4.06 6.68 5.48
CA GLY A 45 -4.91 7.86 5.67
C GLY A 45 -4.20 8.97 6.45
N ARG A 46 -3.42 8.64 7.47
CA ARG A 46 -2.69 9.63 8.28
C ARG A 46 -1.48 10.23 7.58
N VAL A 47 -0.83 9.49 6.66
CA VAL A 47 0.22 10.00 5.76
C VAL A 47 -0.32 11.16 4.92
N CYS A 48 -1.53 11.04 4.36
CA CYS A 48 -2.17 12.07 3.55
C CYS A 48 -2.25 13.44 4.26
N TYR A 49 -2.44 13.43 5.58
CA TYR A 49 -2.59 14.62 6.42
C TYR A 49 -1.38 14.91 7.32
N ARG A 50 -0.27 14.16 7.18
CA ARG A 50 0.92 14.24 8.06
C ARG A 50 0.56 14.20 9.54
N SER A 51 -0.24 13.19 9.90
CA SER A 51 -0.86 13.02 11.22
C SER A 51 -0.64 11.63 11.84
N THR A 52 0.36 10.90 11.36
CA THR A 52 0.82 9.58 11.83
C THR A 52 1.13 9.53 13.33
N ALA A 53 1.55 10.65 13.93
CA ALA A 53 1.69 10.77 15.39
C ALA A 53 0.38 10.54 16.18
N ARG A 54 -0.78 10.53 15.50
CA ARG A 54 -2.10 10.23 16.07
C ARG A 54 -2.57 8.79 15.81
N MET A 55 -1.71 7.92 15.28
CA MET A 55 -2.03 6.49 15.11
C MET A 55 -2.60 5.91 16.41
N GLY A 56 -3.72 5.19 16.30
CA GLY A 56 -4.40 4.56 17.42
C GLY A 56 -5.18 5.49 18.35
N THR A 57 -5.15 6.82 18.15
CA THR A 57 -5.86 7.74 19.05
C THR A 57 -7.34 7.95 18.68
N ALA A 58 -7.80 7.39 17.56
CA ALA A 58 -9.17 7.54 17.07
C ALA A 58 -9.69 6.19 16.54
N PRO A 59 -10.30 5.35 17.40
CA PRO A 59 -10.78 4.01 17.02
C PRO A 59 -11.73 4.02 15.82
N GLU A 60 -12.57 5.05 15.72
CA GLU A 60 -13.54 5.22 14.62
C GLU A 60 -12.92 5.78 13.32
N PHE A 61 -11.60 5.97 13.23
CA PHE A 61 -10.99 6.70 12.12
C PHE A 61 -11.35 6.08 10.76
N ILE A 62 -11.17 4.77 10.60
CA ILE A 62 -11.41 4.05 9.34
C ILE A 62 -12.91 4.05 9.01
N ALA A 63 -13.75 3.64 9.97
CA ALA A 63 -15.20 3.60 9.79
C ALA A 63 -15.76 4.99 9.43
N ALA A 64 -15.24 6.06 10.03
CA ALA A 64 -15.61 7.43 9.68
C ALA A 64 -15.22 7.80 8.24
N ARG A 65 -14.00 7.43 7.77
CA ARG A 65 -13.59 7.68 6.39
C ARG A 65 -14.49 6.92 5.39
N VAL A 66 -14.85 5.68 5.70
CA VAL A 66 -15.78 4.88 4.89
C VAL A 66 -17.17 5.55 4.82
N ARG A 67 -17.73 5.99 5.95
CA ARG A 67 -19.01 6.73 5.99
C ARG A 67 -18.97 8.04 5.23
N GLU A 68 -17.82 8.72 5.20
CA GLU A 68 -17.61 9.95 4.43
C GLU A 68 -17.36 9.71 2.93
N GLY A 69 -17.23 8.45 2.48
CA GLY A 69 -16.90 8.11 1.09
C GLY A 69 -15.42 8.31 0.73
N HIS A 70 -14.55 8.56 1.72
CA HIS A 70 -13.09 8.64 1.57
C HIS A 70 -12.47 7.23 1.64
N GLU A 71 -12.83 6.40 0.67
CA GLU A 71 -12.51 4.96 0.66
C GLU A 71 -11.17 4.61 0.01
N ASP A 72 -10.43 5.60 -0.51
CA ASP A 72 -9.10 5.39 -1.09
C ASP A 72 -8.12 4.76 -0.09
N ILE A 73 -8.23 5.10 1.19
CA ILE A 73 -7.34 4.59 2.25
C ILE A 73 -7.53 3.09 2.55
N ILE A 74 -8.70 2.52 2.22
CA ILE A 74 -8.99 1.09 2.47
C ILE A 74 -8.57 0.21 1.29
N GLU A 75 -8.05 0.79 0.21
CA GLU A 75 -7.58 0.03 -0.95
C GLU A 75 -6.19 -0.63 -0.73
N HIS A 76 -5.52 -0.33 0.39
CA HIS A 76 -4.16 -0.79 0.68
C HIS A 76 -4.03 -2.21 1.28
N VAL A 77 -5.17 -2.88 1.47
CA VAL A 77 -5.26 -4.26 1.95
C VAL A 77 -6.01 -5.08 0.93
N VAL A 78 -5.41 -6.21 0.55
CA VAL A 78 -5.97 -7.19 -0.39
C VAL A 78 -6.33 -8.45 0.39
N VAL A 79 -7.46 -9.04 0.02
CA VAL A 79 -7.93 -10.32 0.54
C VAL A 79 -8.25 -11.21 -0.65
N THR A 80 -7.75 -12.45 -0.56
CA THR A 80 -7.92 -13.50 -1.55
C THR A 80 -8.67 -14.66 -0.93
N VAL A 81 -9.77 -15.06 -1.56
CA VAL A 81 -10.60 -16.19 -1.12
C VAL A 81 -10.70 -17.24 -2.22
N ARG A 82 -10.88 -18.49 -1.81
CA ARG A 82 -11.34 -19.58 -2.66
C ARG A 82 -12.86 -19.67 -2.54
N VAL A 83 -13.53 -19.76 -3.68
CA VAL A 83 -14.97 -19.98 -3.74
C VAL A 83 -15.22 -21.32 -4.40
N THR A 84 -15.89 -22.26 -3.73
CA THR A 84 -16.24 -23.57 -4.30
C THR A 84 -17.76 -23.73 -4.40
N ASN A 85 -18.19 -24.69 -5.23
CA ASN A 85 -19.60 -25.05 -5.41
C ASN A 85 -20.46 -23.83 -5.80
N SER A 86 -19.94 -22.98 -6.67
CA SER A 86 -20.63 -21.79 -7.18
C SER A 86 -20.14 -21.43 -8.58
N VAL A 87 -20.98 -20.74 -9.34
CA VAL A 87 -20.60 -20.10 -10.62
C VAL A 87 -20.69 -18.58 -10.51
N GLU A 88 -21.10 -18.05 -9.36
CA GLU A 88 -21.30 -16.61 -9.15
C GLU A 88 -20.05 -15.75 -9.38
N PRO A 89 -18.82 -16.19 -9.01
CA PRO A 89 -17.62 -15.39 -9.25
C PRO A 89 -17.42 -14.96 -10.70
N LEU A 90 -17.96 -15.72 -11.67
CA LEU A 90 -17.97 -15.35 -13.09
C LEU A 90 -18.53 -13.94 -13.32
N TYR A 91 -19.55 -13.55 -12.56
CA TYR A 91 -20.21 -12.25 -12.69
C TYR A 91 -19.57 -11.17 -11.80
N TRP A 92 -18.79 -11.53 -10.79
CA TRP A 92 -18.21 -10.57 -9.84
C TRP A 92 -17.22 -9.62 -10.54
N ARG A 93 -16.42 -10.11 -11.50
CA ARG A 93 -15.53 -9.27 -12.31
C ARG A 93 -16.30 -8.26 -13.17
N THR A 94 -17.49 -8.62 -13.64
CA THR A 94 -18.36 -7.69 -14.39
C THR A 94 -18.95 -6.63 -13.47
N ARG A 95 -19.19 -6.97 -12.19
CA ARG A 95 -19.69 -6.04 -11.20
C ARG A 95 -18.62 -5.06 -10.75
N ASN A 96 -17.40 -5.53 -10.48
CA ASN A 96 -16.28 -4.68 -10.15
C ASN A 96 -15.02 -5.16 -10.86
N ARG A 97 -14.59 -4.40 -11.87
CA ARG A 97 -13.43 -4.71 -12.71
C ARG A 97 -12.09 -4.71 -11.96
N HIS A 98 -12.07 -4.21 -10.73
CA HIS A 98 -10.87 -4.17 -9.88
C HIS A 98 -10.74 -5.43 -9.01
N CYS A 99 -11.67 -6.38 -9.14
CA CYS A 99 -11.55 -7.73 -8.62
C CYS A 99 -10.87 -8.65 -9.65
N GLU A 100 -9.90 -9.43 -9.20
CA GLU A 100 -9.34 -10.53 -9.99
C GLU A 100 -10.08 -11.82 -9.68
N VAL A 101 -10.49 -12.51 -10.75
CA VAL A 101 -11.24 -13.77 -10.68
C VAL A 101 -10.61 -14.75 -11.64
N THR A 102 -10.25 -15.92 -11.13
CA THR A 102 -9.69 -17.03 -11.91
C THR A 102 -10.50 -18.29 -11.68
N ASP A 103 -10.93 -18.94 -12.76
CA ASP A 103 -11.52 -20.28 -12.75
C ASP A 103 -10.41 -21.32 -12.63
N VAL A 104 -10.46 -22.16 -11.60
CA VAL A 104 -9.52 -23.29 -11.42
C VAL A 104 -10.20 -24.64 -11.66
N GLY A 105 -11.39 -24.63 -12.25
CA GLY A 105 -12.18 -25.80 -12.61
C GLY A 105 -13.08 -26.30 -11.48
N ALA A 106 -13.96 -27.26 -11.81
CA ALA A 106 -14.86 -27.92 -10.86
C ALA A 106 -15.70 -26.94 -10.01
N ASN A 107 -16.19 -25.84 -10.61
CA ASN A 107 -16.91 -24.76 -9.91
C ASN A 107 -16.12 -24.17 -8.73
N THR A 108 -14.80 -24.12 -8.87
CA THR A 108 -13.87 -23.54 -7.90
C THR A 108 -13.19 -22.33 -8.52
N TRP A 109 -13.12 -21.26 -7.75
CA TRP A 109 -12.63 -19.96 -8.19
C TRP A 109 -11.67 -19.39 -7.16
N ILE A 110 -10.68 -18.64 -7.63
CA ILE A 110 -9.86 -17.76 -6.80
C ILE A 110 -10.32 -16.34 -7.05
N VAL A 111 -10.62 -15.60 -5.98
CA VAL A 111 -11.11 -14.23 -6.04
C VAL A 111 -10.22 -13.36 -5.16
N SER A 112 -9.59 -12.34 -5.75
CA SER A 112 -8.80 -11.34 -5.04
C SER A 112 -9.41 -9.96 -5.21
N GLY A 113 -9.48 -9.20 -4.13
CA GLY A 113 -9.94 -7.82 -4.14
C GLY A 113 -9.35 -7.05 -2.97
N ASN A 114 -9.13 -5.74 -3.16
CA ASN A 114 -8.86 -4.88 -2.02
C ASN A 114 -10.14 -4.69 -1.19
N THR A 115 -10.02 -4.19 0.05
CA THR A 115 -11.21 -4.12 0.92
C THR A 115 -12.30 -3.16 0.42
N ARG A 116 -11.96 -2.20 -0.46
CA ARG A 116 -12.96 -1.37 -1.16
C ARG A 116 -13.78 -2.17 -2.18
N VAL A 117 -13.15 -3.07 -2.92
CA VAL A 117 -13.86 -4.00 -3.83
C VAL A 117 -14.84 -4.87 -3.05
N TRP A 118 -14.40 -5.44 -1.92
CA TRP A 118 -15.26 -6.24 -1.04
C TRP A 118 -16.42 -5.41 -0.45
N LEU A 119 -16.14 -4.18 -0.03
CA LEU A 119 -17.17 -3.25 0.46
C LEU A 119 -18.22 -2.94 -0.62
N ASP A 120 -17.79 -2.68 -1.86
CA ASP A 120 -18.70 -2.48 -3.00
C ASP A 120 -19.54 -3.73 -3.28
N PHE A 121 -18.96 -4.94 -3.22
CA PHE A 121 -19.72 -6.19 -3.37
C PHE A 121 -20.81 -6.31 -2.31
N PHE A 122 -20.47 -6.15 -1.03
CA PHE A 122 -21.43 -6.32 0.06
C PHE A 122 -22.55 -5.29 0.02
N ARG A 123 -22.25 -4.02 -0.31
CA ARG A 123 -23.26 -2.97 -0.51
C ARG A 123 -24.27 -3.28 -1.62
N HIS A 124 -23.91 -4.17 -2.54
CA HIS A 124 -24.77 -4.60 -3.65
C HIS A 124 -25.29 -6.04 -3.49
N GLY A 125 -25.16 -6.63 -2.30
CA GLY A 125 -25.63 -7.98 -2.02
C GLY A 125 -24.85 -9.09 -2.75
N VAL A 126 -23.61 -8.81 -3.15
CA VAL A 126 -22.73 -9.76 -3.84
C VAL A 126 -21.72 -10.34 -2.83
N ALA A 127 -21.40 -11.62 -2.96
CA ALA A 127 -20.36 -12.31 -2.18
C ALA A 127 -20.56 -12.27 -0.65
N LEU A 128 -21.79 -12.16 -0.15
CA LEU A 128 -22.08 -11.98 1.28
C LEU A 128 -21.55 -13.12 2.17
N GLU A 129 -21.35 -14.31 1.62
CA GLU A 129 -20.72 -15.45 2.29
C GLU A 129 -19.26 -15.19 2.67
N ALA A 130 -18.59 -14.23 2.02
CA ALA A 130 -17.25 -13.77 2.39
C ALA A 130 -17.26 -12.73 3.52
N LEU A 131 -18.40 -12.11 3.83
CA LEU A 131 -18.50 -11.02 4.82
C LEU A 131 -17.97 -11.40 6.21
N PRO A 132 -18.23 -12.58 6.79
CA PRO A 132 -17.67 -12.96 8.09
C PRO A 132 -16.14 -12.97 8.10
N ILE A 133 -15.53 -13.48 7.02
CA ILE A 133 -14.07 -13.51 6.85
C ILE A 133 -13.56 -12.06 6.79
N LEU A 134 -14.17 -11.24 5.95
CA LEU A 134 -13.72 -9.86 5.73
C LEU A 134 -13.89 -8.98 6.98
N LYS A 135 -14.95 -9.19 7.77
CA LYS A 135 -15.12 -8.55 9.09
C LYS A 135 -14.04 -8.93 10.09
N ALA A 136 -13.58 -10.19 10.09
CA ALA A 136 -12.47 -10.60 10.94
C ALA A 136 -11.13 -9.94 10.52
N VAL A 137 -10.97 -9.63 9.23
CA VAL A 137 -9.77 -8.98 8.69
C VAL A 137 -9.77 -7.46 8.95
N ALA A 138 -10.89 -6.78 8.70
CA ALA A 138 -11.01 -5.33 8.77
C ALA A 138 -12.38 -4.91 9.33
N PRO A 139 -12.61 -5.10 10.64
CA PRO A 139 -13.92 -4.86 11.26
C PRO A 139 -14.45 -3.44 11.06
N SER A 140 -13.59 -2.43 11.15
CA SER A 140 -13.94 -1.02 11.00
C SER A 140 -14.39 -0.67 9.57
N VAL A 141 -13.87 -1.37 8.56
CA VAL A 141 -14.28 -1.18 7.16
C VAL A 141 -15.71 -1.66 6.92
N PHE A 142 -16.08 -2.78 7.55
CA PHE A 142 -17.36 -3.46 7.33
C PHE A 142 -18.36 -3.27 8.49
N ALA A 143 -18.13 -2.25 9.32
CA ALA A 143 -18.97 -1.94 10.49
C ALA A 143 -20.42 -1.59 10.11
N GLU A 144 -20.67 -1.12 8.88
CA GLU A 144 -22.04 -0.81 8.41
C GLU A 144 -22.95 -2.03 8.27
N PHE A 145 -22.41 -3.25 8.30
CA PHE A 145 -23.17 -4.48 8.15
C PHE A 145 -23.54 -5.14 9.49
N GLU A 146 -23.70 -4.40 10.59
CA GLU A 146 -23.83 -4.99 11.94
C GLU A 146 -25.27 -5.30 12.45
N SER A 147 -26.35 -5.02 11.72
CA SER A 147 -27.71 -5.29 12.24
C SER A 147 -28.35 -6.59 11.71
N GLU A 148 -29.00 -7.32 12.62
CA GLU A 148 -29.63 -8.66 12.63
C GLU A 148 -30.33 -9.24 11.38
N GLU A 149 -30.40 -8.53 10.25
CA GLU A 149 -31.06 -8.99 9.02
C GLU A 149 -30.24 -10.00 8.20
N TRP A 150 -28.93 -10.13 8.47
CA TRP A 150 -28.03 -10.94 7.65
C TRP A 150 -27.55 -12.24 8.32
N ARG A 151 -28.17 -12.69 9.44
CA ARG A 151 -27.79 -13.94 10.13
C ARG A 151 -27.93 -15.15 9.20
N LEU A 152 -26.81 -15.54 8.57
CA LEU A 152 -26.52 -16.94 8.29
C LEU A 152 -26.63 -17.71 9.62
N ARG A 153 -27.29 -18.87 9.58
CA ARG A 153 -27.80 -19.58 10.76
C ARG A 153 -26.69 -19.90 11.77
N ASP A 154 -26.93 -19.52 13.02
CA ASP A 154 -26.00 -19.51 14.16
C ASP A 154 -25.26 -20.84 14.47
N TRP A 155 -25.60 -21.97 13.83
CA TRP A 155 -24.96 -23.27 14.05
C TRP A 155 -23.68 -23.51 13.24
N GLU A 156 -23.35 -22.66 12.26
CA GLU A 156 -22.09 -22.77 11.48
C GLU A 156 -20.92 -22.00 12.12
N ILE A 157 -21.21 -21.01 12.98
CA ILE A 157 -20.22 -20.17 13.66
C ILE A 157 -19.51 -20.92 14.80
N GLU A 158 -20.23 -21.77 15.55
CA GLU A 158 -19.63 -22.59 16.62
C GLU A 158 -18.56 -23.54 16.07
N ARG A 159 -18.72 -24.02 14.84
CA ARG A 159 -17.74 -24.89 14.17
C ARG A 159 -16.52 -24.15 13.63
N LEU A 160 -16.64 -22.85 13.35
CA LEU A 160 -15.53 -21.97 12.98
C LEU A 160 -14.76 -21.47 14.22
N GLY A 161 -15.45 -21.31 15.36
CA GLY A 161 -14.86 -20.92 16.65
C GLY A 161 -13.98 -21.99 17.29
N GLU A 162 -14.37 -23.26 17.20
CA GLU A 162 -13.58 -24.39 17.73
C GLU A 162 -12.37 -24.74 16.83
N GLY A 163 -12.44 -24.42 15.53
CA GLY A 163 -11.32 -24.54 14.59
C GLY A 163 -10.32 -23.37 14.60
N MET A 164 -10.69 -22.22 15.17
CA MET A 164 -9.80 -21.05 15.31
C MET A 164 -8.95 -21.06 16.59
N GLN A 165 -9.24 -21.95 17.55
CA GLN A 165 -8.47 -22.07 18.80
C GLN A 165 -7.40 -23.16 18.80
N HIS A 166 -7.28 -23.97 17.74
CA HIS A 166 -6.17 -24.90 17.60
C HIS A 166 -5.43 -24.75 16.27
N GLN A 167 -4.20 -24.23 16.42
CA GLN A 167 -3.12 -24.14 15.44
C GLN A 167 -3.28 -23.04 14.37
N SER A 168 -2.89 -21.82 14.74
CA SER A 168 -2.13 -21.01 13.78
C SER A 168 -0.75 -21.67 13.62
N PRO A 169 -0.38 -22.23 12.46
CA PRO A 169 0.99 -22.70 12.24
C PRO A 169 1.97 -21.53 12.02
N LEU A 170 1.51 -20.28 12.16
CA LEU A 170 2.26 -19.08 11.82
C LEU A 170 2.71 -18.25 13.02
N SER A 171 2.52 -18.71 14.26
CA SER A 171 2.93 -17.96 15.46
C SER A 171 4.29 -18.35 16.08
N THR A 172 5.01 -19.37 15.59
CA THR A 172 6.37 -19.68 16.08
C THR A 172 7.25 -20.39 15.05
N LEU A 173 7.30 -19.88 13.81
CA LEU A 173 8.47 -20.10 12.98
C LEU A 173 9.19 -18.75 12.92
N HIS A 174 10.39 -18.67 13.49
CA HIS A 174 11.35 -17.63 13.13
C HIS A 174 11.66 -17.83 11.64
N SER A 175 10.79 -17.34 10.75
CA SER A 175 11.14 -17.15 9.36
C SER A 175 12.40 -16.28 9.38
N PRO A 176 13.48 -16.69 8.70
CA PRO A 176 14.68 -15.88 8.65
C PRO A 176 14.29 -14.48 8.17
N ILE A 177 14.62 -13.46 8.96
CA ILE A 177 14.46 -12.07 8.52
C ILE A 177 15.46 -11.90 7.39
N PHE A 178 14.96 -11.86 6.16
CA PHE A 178 15.80 -11.57 5.01
C PHE A 178 16.23 -10.11 5.08
N PRO A 179 17.54 -9.80 5.05
CA PRO A 179 18.02 -8.42 5.10
C PRO A 179 17.42 -7.53 3.99
N SER A 180 17.07 -8.12 2.85
CA SER A 180 16.41 -7.46 1.73
C SER A 180 15.01 -6.93 2.03
N LEU A 181 14.37 -7.39 3.11
CA LEU A 181 13.04 -6.92 3.53
C LEU A 181 13.09 -5.80 4.57
N LEU A 182 14.28 -5.46 5.10
CA LEU A 182 14.42 -4.31 5.99
C LEU A 182 14.12 -3.01 5.23
N PRO A 183 13.59 -1.97 5.89
CA PRO A 183 13.49 -0.65 5.30
C PRO A 183 14.86 -0.19 4.77
N VAL A 184 14.88 0.33 3.54
CA VAL A 184 16.10 0.82 2.90
C VAL A 184 16.09 2.34 2.86
N GLN A 185 17.25 2.96 3.16
CA GLN A 185 17.47 4.40 3.02
C GLN A 185 18.61 4.68 2.04
N LEU A 186 18.31 5.45 0.98
CA LEU A 186 19.25 5.93 -0.03
C LEU A 186 19.20 7.46 -0.07
N GLY A 187 20.10 8.10 0.68
CA GLY A 187 20.03 9.55 0.91
C GLY A 187 18.73 9.93 1.62
N PRO A 188 17.93 10.87 1.10
CA PRO A 188 16.62 11.18 1.68
C PRO A 188 15.59 10.07 1.42
N MET A 189 15.71 9.37 0.29
CA MET A 189 14.73 8.38 -0.16
C MET A 189 14.71 7.18 0.79
N ARG A 190 13.52 6.80 1.24
CA ARG A 190 13.28 5.60 2.03
C ARG A 190 12.22 4.74 1.34
N VAL A 191 12.50 3.44 1.25
CA VAL A 191 11.63 2.43 0.65
C VAL A 191 11.33 1.36 1.69
N THR A 192 10.04 1.16 1.96
CA THR A 192 9.58 0.18 2.96
C THR A 192 8.47 -0.67 2.38
N LEU A 193 8.61 -1.99 2.38
CA LEU A 193 7.50 -2.91 2.20
C LEU A 193 6.69 -2.96 3.50
N LEU A 194 5.47 -2.41 3.50
CA LEU A 194 4.59 -2.45 4.67
C LEU A 194 3.98 -3.86 4.83
N GLY A 195 3.51 -4.43 3.72
CA GLY A 195 2.89 -5.74 3.73
C GLY A 195 2.66 -6.28 2.33
N TYR A 196 2.31 -7.56 2.26
CA TYR A 196 2.07 -8.25 1.01
C TYR A 196 1.01 -9.34 1.17
N THR A 197 0.32 -9.65 0.09
CA THR A 197 -0.60 -10.79 -0.02
C THR A 197 0.07 -11.80 -0.95
N ARG A 198 0.26 -13.04 -0.48
CA ARG A 198 0.80 -14.15 -1.27
C ARG A 198 -0.02 -15.41 -0.99
N PRO A 199 -1.08 -15.68 -1.78
CA PRO A 199 -1.85 -16.91 -1.64
C PRO A 199 -0.99 -18.13 -1.97
N LEU A 200 -1.20 -19.20 -1.20
CA LEU A 200 -0.66 -20.52 -1.53
C LEU A 200 -1.61 -21.18 -2.53
N LEU A 201 -1.18 -21.23 -3.79
CA LEU A 201 -1.96 -21.72 -4.92
C LEU A 201 -1.31 -22.98 -5.50
N ASP A 202 -2.14 -23.90 -5.99
CA ASP A 202 -1.67 -25.14 -6.63
C ASP A 202 -0.90 -24.86 -7.93
N ASP A 203 -1.35 -23.84 -8.67
CA ASP A 203 -0.64 -23.27 -9.82
C ASP A 203 0.04 -21.95 -9.40
N PRO A 204 1.38 -21.93 -9.25
CA PRO A 204 2.12 -20.73 -8.89
C PRO A 204 2.03 -19.61 -9.93
N SER A 205 1.69 -19.91 -11.19
CA SER A 205 1.58 -18.88 -12.24
C SER A 205 0.48 -17.86 -11.93
N LEU A 206 -0.58 -18.30 -11.22
CA LEU A 206 -1.70 -17.46 -10.79
C LEU A 206 -1.31 -16.43 -9.72
N LEU A 207 -0.13 -16.57 -9.11
CA LEU A 207 0.35 -15.62 -8.12
C LEU A 207 0.57 -14.23 -8.71
N VAL A 208 0.80 -14.13 -10.03
CA VAL A 208 0.94 -12.83 -10.70
C VAL A 208 -0.31 -11.96 -10.58
N ASP A 209 -1.50 -12.56 -10.62
CA ASP A 209 -2.77 -11.85 -10.58
C ASP A 209 -3.32 -11.72 -9.15
N HIS A 210 -3.07 -12.73 -8.31
CA HIS A 210 -3.64 -12.82 -6.97
C HIS A 210 -2.68 -12.42 -5.84
N GLY A 211 -1.41 -12.19 -6.15
CA GLY A 211 -0.43 -11.61 -5.23
C GLY A 211 -0.45 -10.09 -5.27
N ALA A 212 -0.15 -9.45 -4.15
CA ALA A 212 -0.10 -7.99 -4.05
C ALA A 212 0.94 -7.52 -3.03
N ALA A 213 1.42 -6.28 -3.18
CA ALA A 213 2.32 -5.66 -2.22
C ALA A 213 1.98 -4.19 -2.01
N THR A 214 2.13 -3.75 -0.76
CA THR A 214 1.93 -2.38 -0.30
C THR A 214 3.26 -1.81 0.19
N PHE A 215 3.72 -0.76 -0.48
CA PHE A 215 4.93 -0.04 -0.14
C PHE A 215 4.65 1.34 0.41
N PHE A 216 5.54 1.80 1.27
CA PHE A 216 5.62 3.19 1.70
C PHE A 216 6.93 3.78 1.17
N PHE A 217 6.80 4.90 0.45
CA PHE A 217 7.91 5.65 -0.09
C PHE A 217 7.96 7.03 0.58
N GLU A 218 9.13 7.42 1.05
CA GLU A 218 9.39 8.73 1.66
C GLU A 218 10.67 9.32 1.09
N GLY A 219 10.89 10.63 1.26
CA GLY A 219 12.11 11.25 0.77
C GLY A 219 12.21 11.31 -0.76
N ILE A 220 11.09 11.15 -1.46
CA ILE A 220 11.01 11.19 -2.92
C ILE A 220 10.36 12.49 -3.39
N SER A 221 10.68 12.90 -4.60
CA SER A 221 10.22 14.15 -5.18
C SER A 221 8.78 14.05 -5.71
N ARG A 222 8.12 15.20 -5.83
CA ARG A 222 6.88 15.32 -6.63
C ARG A 222 7.11 14.87 -8.07
N THR A 223 8.29 15.08 -8.65
CA THR A 223 8.67 14.54 -9.98
C THR A 223 8.56 13.01 -10.03
N CYS A 224 9.12 12.31 -9.03
CA CYS A 224 9.07 10.85 -8.95
C CYS A 224 7.64 10.36 -8.80
N THR A 225 6.88 10.93 -7.86
CA THR A 225 5.48 10.52 -7.67
C THR A 225 4.61 10.81 -8.89
N HIS A 226 4.86 11.88 -9.63
CA HIS A 226 4.11 12.19 -10.85
C HIS A 226 4.39 11.21 -12.00
N GLN A 227 5.51 10.48 -11.96
CA GLN A 227 5.76 9.32 -12.83
C GLN A 227 5.10 8.04 -12.27
N LEU A 228 5.19 7.82 -10.96
CA LEU A 228 4.65 6.64 -10.28
C LEU A 228 3.12 6.53 -10.43
N VAL A 229 2.38 7.62 -10.21
CA VAL A 229 0.91 7.61 -10.29
C VAL A 229 0.35 7.44 -11.71
N ARG A 230 1.22 7.36 -12.73
CA ARG A 230 0.83 7.01 -14.11
C ARG A 230 0.60 5.50 -14.29
N HIS A 231 1.02 4.69 -13.32
CA HIS A 231 0.73 3.27 -13.26
C HIS A 231 -0.68 3.11 -12.65
N ARG A 232 -1.68 2.97 -13.53
CA ARG A 232 -3.12 3.10 -13.21
C ARG A 232 -3.73 1.91 -12.46
N LEU A 233 -3.11 0.74 -12.53
CA LEU A 233 -3.56 -0.46 -11.82
C LEU A 233 -2.92 -0.49 -10.43
N ALA A 234 -3.22 0.54 -9.63
CA ALA A 234 -2.61 0.79 -8.34
C ALA A 234 -3.50 1.68 -7.47
N SER A 235 -3.28 1.59 -6.16
CA SER A 235 -3.92 2.44 -5.15
C SER A 235 -2.88 3.30 -4.46
N PHE A 236 -3.20 4.58 -4.24
CA PHE A 236 -2.25 5.57 -3.75
C PHE A 236 -2.85 6.41 -2.62
N SER A 237 -2.12 6.51 -1.50
CA SER A 237 -2.38 7.51 -0.44
C SER A 237 -1.17 8.41 -0.31
N GLN A 238 -1.27 9.64 -0.82
CA GLN A 238 -0.15 10.57 -0.91
C GLN A 238 -0.28 11.75 0.05
N GLU A 239 0.84 12.17 0.64
CA GLU A 239 0.92 13.41 1.42
C GLU A 239 0.39 14.60 0.62
N SER A 240 -0.63 15.26 1.19
CA SER A 240 -1.34 16.35 0.55
C SER A 240 -0.73 17.70 0.90
N GLN A 241 -0.21 18.37 -0.13
CA GLN A 241 0.25 19.77 -0.05
C GLN A 241 -0.88 20.78 0.28
N ARG A 242 -2.15 20.34 0.31
CA ARG A 242 -3.29 21.21 0.72
C ARG A 242 -3.37 21.35 2.24
N TYR A 243 -2.93 20.33 2.98
CA TYR A 243 -3.11 20.26 4.43
C TYR A 243 -1.81 20.47 5.20
N VAL A 244 -0.68 19.99 4.67
CA VAL A 244 0.61 20.03 5.34
C VAL A 244 1.14 21.46 5.49
N GLU A 245 1.64 21.77 6.68
CA GLU A 245 2.25 23.05 7.02
C GLU A 245 3.75 23.04 6.80
N LEU A 246 4.23 24.02 6.03
CA LEU A 246 5.64 24.30 5.85
C LEU A 246 6.39 24.55 7.18
N SER A 247 5.69 25.13 8.17
CA SER A 247 6.25 25.45 9.50
C SER A 247 6.58 24.22 10.35
N LYS A 248 6.16 23.01 9.96
CA LYS A 248 6.42 21.76 10.69
C LYS A 248 7.61 20.94 10.14
N GLY A 249 8.50 21.55 9.36
CA GLY A 249 9.75 20.91 8.92
C GLY A 249 10.20 21.17 7.48
N GLY A 250 9.61 22.16 6.78
CA GLY A 250 9.98 22.49 5.40
C GLY A 250 9.53 21.43 4.39
N TRP A 251 9.34 21.84 3.14
CA TRP A 251 9.43 20.89 2.02
C TRP A 251 10.92 20.83 1.73
N GLN A 252 11.56 19.68 1.94
CA GLN A 252 12.95 19.51 1.54
C GLN A 252 13.01 19.38 0.01
N ALA A 253 14.13 19.81 -0.58
CA ALA A 253 14.40 19.56 -1.99
C ALA A 253 15.04 18.16 -2.12
N VAL A 254 14.46 17.32 -2.96
CA VAL A 254 15.17 16.14 -3.47
C VAL A 254 16.14 16.61 -4.55
N ILE A 255 17.43 16.47 -4.28
CA ILE A 255 18.50 17.03 -5.09
C ILE A 255 18.98 15.99 -6.11
N PRO A 256 18.94 16.28 -7.42
CA PRO A 256 19.54 15.40 -8.42
C PRO A 256 21.04 15.24 -8.22
N PRO A 257 21.62 14.03 -8.41
CA PRO A 257 23.06 13.81 -8.24
C PRO A 257 23.94 14.77 -9.04
N ALA A 258 23.58 15.01 -10.31
CA ALA A 258 24.31 15.96 -11.17
C ALA A 258 24.28 17.42 -10.67
N VAL A 259 23.25 17.80 -9.90
CA VAL A 259 23.20 19.10 -9.22
C VAL A 259 24.09 19.04 -7.98
N ALA A 260 23.96 18.01 -7.15
CA ALA A 260 24.75 17.83 -5.92
C ALA A 260 26.28 17.83 -6.16
N GLU A 261 26.73 17.29 -7.29
CA GLU A 261 28.14 17.22 -7.67
C GLU A 261 28.70 18.53 -8.25
N ASN A 262 27.85 19.53 -8.52
CA ASN A 262 28.25 20.83 -9.06
C ASN A 262 27.95 21.95 -8.06
N ALA A 263 29.00 22.56 -7.51
CA ALA A 263 28.88 23.60 -6.49
C ALA A 263 28.09 24.85 -6.96
N GLU A 264 28.25 25.26 -8.22
CA GLU A 264 27.51 26.39 -8.80
C GLU A 264 26.02 26.05 -8.95
N ALA A 265 25.70 24.85 -9.46
CA ALA A 265 24.32 24.40 -9.59
C ALA A 265 23.63 24.24 -8.22
N MET A 266 24.36 23.78 -7.20
CA MET A 266 23.88 23.72 -5.82
C MET A 266 23.59 25.12 -5.24
N ALA A 267 24.42 26.11 -5.55
CA ALA A 267 24.21 27.48 -5.10
C ALA A 267 22.92 28.06 -5.71
N GLU A 268 22.71 27.88 -7.02
CA GLU A 268 21.49 28.29 -7.72
C GLU A 268 20.23 27.63 -7.14
N LEU A 269 20.28 26.31 -6.89
CA LEU A 269 19.17 25.58 -6.27
C LEU A 269 18.87 26.11 -4.86
N THR A 270 19.92 26.34 -4.06
CA THR A 270 19.78 26.83 -2.68
C THR A 270 19.16 28.22 -2.64
N GLU A 271 19.62 29.12 -3.50
CA GLU A 271 19.04 30.47 -3.62
C GLU A 271 17.57 30.40 -4.04
N PHE A 272 17.26 29.64 -5.09
CA PHE A 272 15.90 29.49 -5.56
C PHE A 272 14.97 28.92 -4.50
N TRP A 273 15.41 27.90 -3.74
CA TRP A 273 14.62 27.30 -2.67
C TRP A 273 14.27 28.33 -1.58
N ARG A 274 15.26 29.13 -1.15
CA ARG A 274 15.07 30.21 -0.18
C ARG A 274 14.03 31.22 -0.69
N ILE A 275 14.10 31.61 -1.96
CA ILE A 275 13.13 32.52 -2.58
C ILE A 275 11.73 31.90 -2.59
N ALA A 276 11.60 30.64 -3.00
CA ALA A 276 10.31 29.94 -3.07
C ALA A 276 9.63 29.86 -1.70
N GLU A 277 10.38 29.53 -0.65
CA GLU A 277 9.88 29.49 0.74
C GLU A 277 9.44 30.88 1.23
N GLU A 278 10.26 31.91 0.99
CA GLU A 278 9.94 33.30 1.34
C GLU A 278 8.63 33.76 0.66
N LYS A 279 8.50 33.50 -0.65
CA LYS A 279 7.30 33.89 -1.41
C LYS A 279 6.07 33.08 -1.02
N TYR A 280 6.22 31.79 -0.74
CA TYR A 280 5.13 30.98 -0.19
C TYR A 280 4.65 31.56 1.15
N ALA A 281 5.57 31.83 2.09
CA ALA A 281 5.24 32.39 3.39
C ALA A 281 4.54 33.76 3.25
N ARG A 282 4.98 34.58 2.29
CA ARG A 282 4.33 35.85 1.98
C ARG A 282 2.91 35.68 1.46
N LEU A 283 2.66 34.75 0.53
CA LEU A 283 1.29 34.44 0.07
C LEU A 283 0.39 34.02 1.24
N ARG A 284 0.92 33.21 2.17
CA ARG A 284 0.18 32.80 3.36
C ARG A 284 -0.13 33.97 4.29
N ALA A 285 0.81 34.89 4.49
CA ALA A 285 0.60 36.10 5.28
C ALA A 285 -0.44 37.05 4.66
N LEU A 286 -0.62 36.99 3.33
CA LEU A 286 -1.66 37.72 2.60
C LEU A 286 -3.03 37.03 2.62
N GLY A 287 -3.17 35.90 3.33
CA GLY A 287 -4.44 35.16 3.45
C GLY A 287 -4.72 34.15 2.32
N ILE A 288 -3.84 34.00 1.34
CA ILE A 288 -4.02 33.05 0.21
C ILE A 288 -3.92 31.61 0.71
N ARG A 289 -4.97 30.80 0.51
CA ARG A 289 -5.07 29.42 1.03
C ARG A 289 -3.90 28.53 0.62
N LYS A 290 -3.58 27.51 1.43
CA LYS A 290 -2.50 26.54 1.16
C LYS A 290 -2.62 25.90 -0.22
N GLU A 291 -3.85 25.57 -0.63
CA GLU A 291 -4.18 24.96 -1.92
C GLU A 291 -3.79 25.82 -3.13
N ASP A 292 -3.79 27.15 -2.97
CA ASP A 292 -3.45 28.12 -4.02
C ASP A 292 -1.96 28.50 -3.91
N ALA A 293 -1.46 28.73 -2.69
CA ALA A 293 -0.06 29.08 -2.44
C ALA A 293 0.93 27.99 -2.87
N ARG A 294 0.52 26.70 -2.81
CA ARG A 294 1.37 25.56 -3.21
C ARG A 294 1.77 25.57 -4.69
N PHE A 295 1.17 26.39 -5.53
CA PHE A 295 1.57 26.53 -6.94
C PHE A 295 3.00 27.05 -7.11
N LEU A 296 3.57 27.66 -6.06
CA LEU A 296 4.98 28.03 -6.01
C LEU A 296 5.92 26.86 -5.67
N LEU A 297 5.40 25.72 -5.20
CA LEU A 297 6.23 24.60 -4.78
C LEU A 297 6.86 23.90 -6.00
N PRO A 298 8.21 23.77 -6.05
CA PRO A 298 8.88 23.13 -7.16
C PRO A 298 8.64 21.61 -7.21
N ASN A 299 8.85 21.01 -8.38
CA ASN A 299 8.73 19.55 -8.57
C ASN A 299 9.73 18.73 -7.73
N ALA A 300 10.82 19.35 -7.27
CA ALA A 300 11.80 18.73 -6.37
C ALA A 300 11.29 18.62 -4.92
N ALA A 301 10.14 19.19 -4.58
CA ALA A 301 9.58 19.10 -3.23
C ALA A 301 9.39 17.63 -2.82
N GLU A 302 9.95 17.29 -1.66
CA GLU A 302 9.80 15.99 -1.04
C GLU A 302 8.32 15.66 -0.77
N THR A 303 7.97 14.39 -0.88
CA THR A 303 6.64 13.86 -0.55
C THR A 303 6.77 12.44 -0.03
N ARG A 304 5.68 11.98 0.58
CA ARG A 304 5.50 10.61 1.03
C ARG A 304 4.25 10.01 0.39
N ILE A 305 4.27 8.71 0.12
CA ILE A 305 3.17 8.02 -0.55
C ILE A 305 3.13 6.54 -0.16
N VAL A 306 1.94 6.04 0.17
CA VAL A 306 1.66 4.61 0.26
C VAL A 306 1.12 4.14 -1.09
N THR A 307 1.67 3.05 -1.61
CA THR A 307 1.35 2.51 -2.94
C THR A 307 1.07 1.02 -2.85
N THR A 308 -0.08 0.58 -3.36
CA THR A 308 -0.45 -0.83 -3.44
C THR A 308 -0.69 -1.22 -4.88
N MET A 309 -0.11 -2.33 -5.32
CA MET A 309 -0.40 -2.94 -6.62
C MET A 309 -0.44 -4.47 -6.49
N ASN A 310 -1.16 -5.15 -7.38
CA ASN A 310 -0.99 -6.59 -7.57
C ASN A 310 0.37 -6.88 -8.25
N PHE A 311 0.79 -8.13 -8.26
CA PHE A 311 2.10 -8.48 -8.80
C PHE A 311 2.21 -8.24 -10.31
N ALA A 312 1.14 -8.43 -11.09
CA ALA A 312 1.10 -8.09 -12.51
C ALA A 312 1.41 -6.59 -12.75
N ALA A 313 0.79 -5.70 -11.98
CA ALA A 313 1.04 -4.27 -12.05
C ALA A 313 2.45 -3.90 -11.58
N TRP A 314 2.97 -4.57 -10.53
CA TRP A 314 4.37 -4.42 -10.13
C TRP A 314 5.35 -4.89 -11.20
N GLN A 315 5.12 -6.03 -11.87
CA GLN A 315 5.95 -6.48 -12.99
C GLN A 315 5.99 -5.42 -14.11
N HIS A 316 4.84 -4.86 -14.46
CA HIS A 316 4.76 -3.80 -15.46
C HIS A 316 5.53 -2.54 -15.03
N PHE A 317 5.38 -2.11 -13.78
CA PHE A 317 6.14 -0.99 -13.22
C PHE A 317 7.65 -1.25 -13.27
N LEU A 318 8.10 -2.43 -12.84
CA LEU A 318 9.52 -2.79 -12.76
C LEU A 318 10.18 -2.81 -14.14
N TRP A 319 9.51 -3.33 -15.17
CA TRP A 319 10.00 -3.28 -16.54
C TRP A 319 10.29 -1.86 -17.02
N LEU A 320 9.36 -0.94 -16.75
CA LEU A 320 9.45 0.44 -17.25
C LEU A 320 10.34 1.34 -16.37
N ARG A 321 10.46 1.01 -15.09
CA ARG A 321 11.05 1.94 -14.11
C ARG A 321 12.31 1.40 -13.46
N ALA A 322 12.39 0.11 -13.12
CA ALA A 322 13.52 -0.45 -12.38
C ALA A 322 14.66 -0.94 -13.28
N VAL A 323 14.32 -1.59 -14.39
CA VAL A 323 15.31 -2.26 -15.27
C VAL A 323 15.52 -1.55 -16.61
N ASP A 324 14.82 -0.45 -16.87
CA ASP A 324 15.07 0.40 -18.04
C ASP A 324 16.12 1.49 -17.73
N LYS A 325 17.24 1.47 -18.45
CA LYS A 325 18.31 2.49 -18.34
C LYS A 325 17.85 3.89 -18.75
N ALA A 326 16.78 4.01 -19.53
CA ALA A 326 16.20 5.31 -19.91
C ALA A 326 15.28 5.91 -18.83
N ALA A 327 14.86 5.12 -17.83
CA ALA A 327 14.05 5.63 -16.73
C ALA A 327 14.82 6.71 -15.94
N GLN A 328 14.10 7.73 -15.46
CA GLN A 328 14.71 8.79 -14.65
C GLN A 328 15.33 8.20 -13.36
N TRP A 329 16.50 8.71 -12.97
CA TRP A 329 17.36 8.10 -11.96
C TRP A 329 16.66 7.80 -10.63
N GLU A 330 15.77 8.67 -10.16
CA GLU A 330 15.11 8.56 -8.85
C GLU A 330 14.07 7.44 -8.84
N ILE A 331 13.13 7.45 -9.80
CA ILE A 331 12.12 6.38 -9.89
C ILE A 331 12.76 5.03 -10.23
N ARG A 332 13.91 5.04 -10.90
CA ARG A 332 14.70 3.83 -11.16
C ARG A 332 15.32 3.26 -9.89
N ALA A 333 16.01 4.09 -9.10
CA ALA A 333 16.55 3.65 -7.82
C ALA A 333 15.43 3.14 -6.89
N LEU A 334 14.30 3.85 -6.82
CA LEU A 334 13.11 3.39 -6.08
C LEU A 334 12.63 2.02 -6.57
N GLY A 335 12.48 1.85 -7.88
CA GLY A 335 12.02 0.60 -8.47
C GLY A 335 12.96 -0.57 -8.26
N GLN A 336 14.28 -0.32 -8.20
CA GLN A 336 15.27 -1.36 -7.93
C GLN A 336 15.21 -1.86 -6.48
N GLU A 337 14.96 -0.98 -5.50
CA GLU A 337 14.72 -1.42 -4.12
C GLU A 337 13.40 -2.20 -3.99
N VAL A 338 12.35 -1.76 -4.69
CA VAL A 338 11.09 -2.51 -4.79
C VAL A 338 11.33 -3.90 -5.38
N LEU A 339 12.10 -4.02 -6.46
CA LEU A 339 12.42 -5.32 -7.09
C LEU A 339 13.13 -6.27 -6.11
N LYS A 340 14.13 -5.79 -5.35
CA LYS A 340 14.84 -6.62 -4.35
C LYS A 340 13.89 -7.20 -3.31
N MET A 341 12.97 -6.37 -2.79
CA MET A 341 11.97 -6.79 -1.81
C MET A 341 10.97 -7.77 -2.42
N LEU A 342 10.46 -7.48 -3.63
CA LEU A 342 9.49 -8.32 -4.33
C LEU A 342 10.07 -9.68 -4.75
N TYR A 343 11.30 -9.71 -5.25
CA TYR A 343 12.00 -10.95 -5.59
C TYR A 343 12.24 -11.82 -4.35
N THR A 344 12.42 -11.21 -3.17
CA THR A 344 12.56 -11.97 -1.92
C THR A 344 11.25 -12.67 -1.53
N ILE A 345 10.10 -12.03 -1.72
CA ILE A 345 8.80 -12.61 -1.30
C ILE A 345 8.15 -13.52 -2.35
N ALA A 346 8.46 -13.32 -3.64
CA ALA A 346 7.87 -14.08 -4.75
C ALA A 346 8.87 -14.23 -5.91
N PRO A 347 9.99 -14.97 -5.70
CA PRO A 347 11.03 -15.12 -6.71
C PRO A 347 10.51 -15.68 -8.03
N GLU A 348 9.56 -16.61 -7.99
CA GLU A 348 8.91 -17.19 -9.16
C GLU A 348 8.18 -16.18 -10.04
N VAL A 349 7.74 -15.06 -9.47
CA VAL A 349 7.04 -13.99 -10.20
C VAL A 349 8.02 -12.96 -10.76
N PHE A 350 9.13 -12.68 -10.05
CA PHE A 350 10.05 -11.59 -10.39
C PHE A 350 11.42 -12.05 -10.89
N ALA A 351 11.61 -13.35 -11.15
CA ALA A 351 12.89 -13.93 -11.58
C ALA A 351 13.47 -13.26 -12.83
N GLU A 352 12.63 -12.97 -13.83
CA GLU A 352 13.09 -12.38 -15.08
C GLU A 352 13.53 -10.92 -14.91
N HIS A 353 12.77 -10.11 -14.16
CA HIS A 353 13.19 -8.76 -13.79
C HIS A 353 14.50 -8.78 -13.00
N TRP A 354 14.64 -9.74 -12.07
CA TRP A 354 15.84 -9.90 -11.28
C TRP A 354 17.05 -10.24 -12.14
N ARG A 355 16.91 -11.18 -13.09
CA ARG A 355 17.96 -11.54 -14.06
C ARG A 355 18.43 -10.31 -14.84
N VAL A 356 17.49 -9.53 -15.41
CA VAL A 356 17.83 -8.32 -16.17
C VAL A 356 18.49 -7.25 -15.29
N TYR A 357 18.00 -7.08 -14.05
CA TYR A 357 18.62 -6.18 -13.10
C TYR A 357 20.08 -6.55 -12.81
N GLN A 358 20.35 -7.84 -12.57
CA GLN A 358 21.70 -8.35 -12.34
C GLN A 358 22.60 -8.17 -13.57
N GLU A 359 22.12 -8.42 -14.79
CA GLU A 359 22.93 -8.28 -16.01
C GLU A 359 23.26 -6.82 -16.35
N GLN A 360 22.41 -5.88 -15.98
CA GLN A 360 22.50 -4.50 -16.45
C GLN A 360 22.98 -3.48 -15.41
N PHE A 361 22.83 -3.78 -14.12
CA PHE A 361 23.02 -2.83 -13.02
C PHE A 361 23.82 -3.37 -11.82
N GLN A 362 24.16 -4.66 -11.79
CA GLN A 362 25.14 -5.24 -10.85
C GLN A 362 26.36 -5.71 -11.63
#